data_AF-A0A7J4S4J1-F1
#
_entry.id   AF-A0A7J4S4J1-F1
#
_cell.length_a   1.000
_cell.length_b   1.000
_cell.length_c   1.000
_cell.angle_alpha   90.00
_cell.angle_beta   90.00
_cell.angle_gamma   90.00
#
_symmetry.space_group_name_H-M   'P 1'
#
loop_
_entity.id
_entity.type
_entity.pdbx_description
1 polymer ?
#
loop_
_entity_poly.entity_id
_entity_poly.type
_entity_poly.pdbx_seq_one_letter_code
_entity_poly.pdbx_strand_id
1 'polypeptide(L)'
;VTLATSKGIPRPMVRYGYFEFEMDGVTQRLYAYKAAPQPGHHHEDSSLFVPFRDATSGKESYGAARYLDIEEDPSGEHVLDFNLAYNPYCAYSDDYVCPFPPKENWLTVAIRAGEKTFPLH
;
A
#
# COMPACT_ATOMS: atom_id res chain seq x y z
N VAL A 1 13.76 -4.33 -4.43
CA VAL A 1 13.20 -5.09 -3.28
C VAL A 1 12.18 -6.09 -3.80
N THR A 2 11.84 -7.11 -3.03
CA THR A 2 10.85 -8.11 -3.44
C THR A 2 9.74 -8.18 -2.40
N LEU A 3 8.49 -7.97 -2.83
CA LEU A 3 7.33 -8.09 -1.97
C LEU A 3 6.75 -9.51 -2.07
N ALA A 4 6.44 -10.10 -0.92
CA ALA A 4 5.64 -11.32 -0.87
C ALA A 4 4.22 -11.04 -1.39
N THR A 5 3.52 -12.06 -1.88
CA THR A 5 2.16 -11.90 -2.42
C THR A 5 1.21 -12.96 -1.88
N SER A 6 -0.10 -12.75 -2.07
CA SER A 6 -1.17 -13.68 -1.67
C SER A 6 -0.99 -15.11 -2.16
N LYS A 7 -0.37 -15.32 -3.33
CA LYS A 7 -0.13 -16.66 -3.90
C LYS A 7 1.32 -17.14 -3.78
N GLY A 8 2.15 -16.44 -3.01
CA GLY A 8 3.57 -16.77 -2.85
C GLY A 8 4.42 -16.53 -4.11
N ILE A 9 3.86 -15.90 -5.15
CA ILE A 9 4.58 -15.49 -6.36
C ILE A 9 5.22 -14.12 -6.08
N PRO A 10 6.53 -14.02 -5.80
CA PRO A 10 7.11 -12.77 -5.33
C PRO A 10 7.08 -11.68 -6.40
N ARG A 11 6.80 -10.43 -6.00
CA ARG A 11 6.76 -9.30 -6.94
C ARG A 11 8.00 -8.41 -6.78
N PRO A 12 8.89 -8.35 -7.79
CA PRO A 12 10.02 -7.43 -7.77
C PRO A 12 9.53 -5.99 -7.94
N MET A 13 10.01 -5.12 -7.06
CA MET A 13 9.65 -3.70 -7.00
C MET A 13 10.90 -2.85 -6.75
N VAL A 14 10.87 -1.58 -7.13
CA VAL A 14 11.86 -0.57 -6.73
C VAL A 14 11.33 0.15 -5.50
N ARG A 15 12.11 0.21 -4.41
CA ARG A 15 11.79 1.08 -3.27
C ARG A 15 12.19 2.50 -3.68
N TYR A 16 11.21 3.35 -3.93
CA TYR A 16 11.41 4.66 -4.53
C TYR A 16 11.79 5.72 -3.47
N GLY A 17 11.16 5.63 -2.30
CA GLY A 17 11.39 6.55 -1.20
C GLY A 17 10.53 6.18 0.00
N TYR A 18 10.36 7.14 0.91
CA TYR A 18 9.42 7.02 2.01
C TYR A 18 8.77 8.36 2.32
N PHE A 19 7.57 8.29 2.89
CA PHE A 19 6.87 9.40 3.50
C PHE A 19 7.00 9.26 5.00
N GLU A 20 7.31 10.37 5.67
CA GLU A 20 7.30 10.49 7.11
C GLU A 20 6.25 11.52 7.49
N PHE A 21 5.40 11.17 8.45
CA PHE A 21 4.27 12.00 8.86
C PHE A 21 3.96 11.75 10.33
N GLU A 22 3.27 12.70 10.97
CA GLU A 22 2.78 12.55 12.33
C GLU A 22 1.28 12.21 12.30
N MET A 23 0.88 11.23 13.11
CA MET A 23 -0.52 10.90 13.34
C MET A 23 -0.70 10.61 14.83
N ASP A 24 -1.70 11.25 15.45
CA ASP A 24 -1.96 11.13 16.89
C ASP A 24 -0.72 11.39 17.78
N GLY A 25 0.16 12.32 17.37
CA GLY A 25 1.41 12.63 18.09
C GLY A 25 2.50 11.57 17.97
N VAL A 26 2.33 10.58 17.08
CA VAL A 26 3.32 9.52 16.82
C VAL A 26 3.84 9.65 15.40
N THR A 27 5.16 9.77 15.25
CA THR A 27 5.81 9.73 13.94
C THR A 27 5.65 8.34 13.31
N GLN A 28 5.13 8.32 12.09
CA GLN A 28 4.93 7.15 11.26
C GLN A 28 5.76 7.26 9.99
N ARG A 29 6.01 6.11 9.35
CA ARG A 29 6.71 6.04 8.07
C ARG A 29 6.04 5.03 7.14
N LEU A 30 5.94 5.38 5.86
CA LEU A 30 5.54 4.48 4.79
C LEU A 30 6.53 4.54 3.64
N TYR A 31 7.08 3.40 3.25
CA TYR A 31 7.86 3.28 2.03
C TYR A 31 6.95 3.24 0.80
N ALA A 32 7.37 3.91 -0.25
CA ALA A 32 6.71 3.94 -1.55
C ALA A 32 7.49 3.10 -2.57
N TYR A 33 6.77 2.48 -3.49
CA TYR A 33 7.33 1.53 -4.45
C TYR A 33 6.89 1.84 -5.88
N LYS A 34 7.73 1.45 -6.83
CA LYS A 34 7.38 1.37 -8.25
C LYS A 34 7.55 -0.06 -8.75
N ALA A 35 6.81 -0.42 -9.79
CA ALA A 35 7.06 -1.67 -10.50
C ALA A 35 8.52 -1.70 -10.98
N ALA A 36 9.18 -2.85 -10.84
CA ALA A 36 10.49 -3.02 -11.46
C ALA A 36 10.35 -2.93 -12.99
N PRO A 37 11.24 -2.20 -13.70
CA PRO A 37 11.20 -2.14 -15.16
C PRO A 37 11.22 -3.55 -15.76
N GLN A 38 10.32 -3.83 -16.69
CA GLN A 38 10.27 -5.08 -17.43
C GLN A 38 10.60 -4.82 -18.92
N PRO A 39 11.50 -5.61 -19.54
CA PRO A 39 11.78 -5.48 -20.97
C PRO A 39 10.48 -5.59 -21.78
N GLY A 40 10.23 -4.63 -22.68
CA GLY A 40 9.03 -4.60 -23.53
C GLY A 40 7.79 -3.97 -22.90
N HIS A 41 7.83 -3.57 -21.62
CA HIS A 41 6.76 -2.82 -20.96
C HIS A 41 7.20 -1.38 -20.71
N HIS A 42 6.75 -0.47 -21.58
CA HIS A 42 6.98 0.97 -21.49
C HIS A 42 5.72 1.68 -20.97
N HIS A 43 5.31 1.40 -19.74
CA HIS A 43 4.40 2.29 -19.04
C HIS A 43 5.22 3.13 -18.07
N GLU A 44 5.23 4.44 -18.27
CA GLU A 44 5.64 5.38 -17.23
C GLU A 44 4.55 5.34 -16.16
N ASP A 45 4.77 4.55 -15.13
CA ASP A 45 3.97 4.62 -13.90
C ASP A 45 4.36 5.93 -13.20
N SER A 46 3.52 6.95 -13.38
CA SER A 46 3.61 8.25 -12.69
C SER A 46 3.02 8.21 -11.28
N SER A 47 2.70 7.00 -10.79
CA SER A 47 2.12 6.77 -9.48
C SER A 47 3.08 5.98 -8.59
N LEU A 48 3.05 6.31 -7.30
CA LEU A 48 3.78 5.65 -6.24
C LEU A 48 2.82 4.70 -5.53
N PHE A 49 3.15 3.41 -5.58
CA PHE A 49 2.41 2.37 -4.89
C PHE A 49 2.83 2.29 -3.42
N VAL A 50 1.88 2.45 -2.50
CA VAL A 50 2.10 2.42 -1.05
C VAL A 50 1.20 1.37 -0.40
N PRO A 51 1.65 0.11 -0.28
CA PRO A 51 0.93 -0.89 0.48
C PRO A 51 1.18 -0.69 1.96
N PHE A 52 0.15 -0.77 2.80
CA PHE A 52 0.30 -0.65 4.25
C PHE A 52 -0.65 -1.54 5.05
N ARG A 53 -0.28 -1.72 6.32
CA ARG A 53 -1.17 -2.17 7.39
C ARG A 53 -1.18 -1.13 8.49
N ASP A 54 -2.21 -1.16 9.31
CA ASP A 54 -2.35 -0.26 10.45
C ASP A 54 -3.09 -0.97 11.60
N ALA A 55 -3.32 -0.28 12.72
CA ALA A 55 -3.93 -0.87 13.90
C ALA A 55 -5.40 -1.33 13.69
N THR A 56 -6.04 -0.90 12.59
CA THR A 56 -7.38 -1.35 12.17
C THR A 56 -7.39 -2.65 11.38
N SER A 57 -6.25 -3.08 10.82
CA SER A 57 -6.17 -4.24 9.92
C SER A 57 -6.61 -5.53 10.63
N GLY A 58 -7.60 -6.21 10.05
CA GLY A 58 -8.17 -7.47 10.58
C GLY A 58 -9.22 -7.27 11.66
N LYS A 59 -9.58 -6.01 11.96
CA LYS A 59 -10.63 -5.64 12.91
C LYS A 59 -11.71 -4.79 12.24
N GLU A 60 -11.30 -3.71 11.57
CA GLU A 60 -12.20 -2.76 10.92
C GLU A 60 -11.94 -2.66 9.39
N SER A 61 -10.73 -3.03 8.96
CA SER A 61 -10.29 -3.05 7.55
C SER A 61 -9.73 -4.42 7.15
N TYR A 62 -9.54 -4.65 5.84
CA TYR A 62 -9.06 -5.92 5.33
C TYR A 62 -7.72 -6.31 5.99
N GLY A 63 -7.64 -7.58 6.43
CA GLY A 63 -6.58 -8.02 7.33
C GLY A 63 -5.18 -8.01 6.73
N ALA A 64 -5.08 -8.27 5.43
CA ALA A 64 -3.78 -8.47 4.80
C ALA A 64 -3.11 -7.17 4.35
N ALA A 65 -3.87 -6.19 3.86
CA ALA A 65 -3.35 -4.91 3.37
C ALA A 65 -4.46 -3.91 3.04
N ARG A 66 -4.10 -2.63 2.97
CA ARG A 66 -4.73 -1.61 2.13
C ARG A 66 -3.67 -0.90 1.30
N TYR A 67 -4.07 -0.33 0.17
CA TYR A 67 -3.19 0.35 -0.77
C TYR A 67 -3.55 1.82 -0.92
N LEU A 68 -2.52 2.63 -1.18
CA LEU A 68 -2.63 3.98 -1.73
C LEU A 68 -1.80 4.03 -3.01
N ASP A 69 -2.34 4.65 -4.04
CA ASP A 69 -1.59 5.07 -5.22
C ASP A 69 -1.52 6.59 -5.20
N ILE A 70 -0.30 7.12 -5.17
CA ILE A 70 -0.04 8.55 -4.99
C ILE A 70 0.59 9.07 -6.27
N GLU A 71 -0.02 10.05 -6.92
CA GLU A 71 0.57 10.71 -8.08
C GLU A 71 1.87 11.42 -7.66
N GLU A 72 2.92 11.27 -8.47
CA GLU A 72 4.17 11.97 -8.22
C GLU A 72 4.01 13.47 -8.42
N ASP A 73 4.39 14.24 -7.39
CA ASP A 73 4.49 15.68 -7.48
C ASP A 73 5.95 16.09 -7.73
N PRO A 74 6.25 16.81 -8.83
CA PRO A 74 7.60 17.30 -9.13
C PRO A 74 8.21 18.21 -8.06
N SER A 75 7.40 18.81 -7.18
CA SER A 75 7.86 19.61 -6.05
C SER A 75 8.48 18.78 -4.93
N GLY A 76 8.17 17.48 -4.88
CA GLY A 76 8.62 16.54 -3.84
C GLY A 76 7.70 16.46 -2.62
N GLU A 77 6.73 17.36 -2.47
CA GLU A 77 5.70 17.28 -1.43
C GLU A 77 4.49 16.48 -1.94
N HIS A 78 4.01 15.53 -1.14
CA HIS A 78 2.91 14.65 -1.53
C HIS A 78 1.84 14.63 -0.44
N VAL A 79 0.57 14.62 -0.84
CA VAL A 79 -0.55 14.45 0.08
C VAL A 79 -0.86 12.96 0.24
N LEU A 80 -0.72 12.46 1.45
CA LEU A 80 -1.15 11.09 1.80
C LEU A 80 -2.61 11.12 2.24
N ASP A 81 -3.53 11.07 1.26
CA ASP A 81 -4.97 11.02 1.55
C ASP A 81 -5.44 9.58 1.84
N PHE A 82 -5.43 9.19 3.11
CA PHE A 82 -5.93 7.88 3.54
C PHE A 82 -7.43 7.66 3.28
N ASN A 83 -8.22 8.69 2.93
CA ASN A 83 -9.60 8.49 2.49
C ASN A 83 -9.69 7.74 1.16
N LEU A 84 -8.62 7.77 0.36
CA LEU A 84 -8.50 7.05 -0.89
C LEU A 84 -7.90 5.64 -0.73
N ALA A 85 -7.59 5.24 0.51
CA ALA A 85 -7.05 3.91 0.74
C ALA A 85 -8.08 2.83 0.38
N TYR A 86 -7.69 1.87 -0.45
CA TYR A 86 -8.58 0.84 -0.99
C TYR A 86 -8.09 -0.57 -0.68
N ASN A 87 -8.99 -1.55 -0.71
CA ASN A 87 -8.65 -2.94 -0.50
C ASN A 87 -8.02 -3.56 -1.77
N PRO A 88 -6.97 -4.39 -1.65
CA PRO A 88 -6.46 -5.14 -2.79
C PRO A 88 -7.54 -6.05 -3.39
N TYR A 89 -7.47 -6.37 -4.69
CA TYR A 89 -8.43 -7.29 -5.31
C TYR A 89 -8.51 -8.67 -4.64
N CYS A 90 -7.42 -9.13 -4.00
CA CYS A 90 -7.44 -10.35 -3.20
C CYS A 90 -8.32 -10.29 -1.95
N ALA A 91 -8.86 -9.13 -1.59
CA ALA A 91 -9.89 -9.01 -0.57
C ALA A 91 -11.25 -9.53 -1.03
N TYR A 92 -11.49 -9.60 -2.35
CA TYR A 92 -12.77 -10.02 -2.92
C TYR A 92 -12.68 -11.35 -3.68
N SER A 93 -11.50 -11.71 -4.18
CA SER A 93 -11.28 -12.99 -4.84
C SER A 93 -9.85 -13.48 -4.67
N ASP A 94 -9.71 -14.73 -4.24
CA ASP A 94 -8.44 -15.43 -4.13
C ASP A 94 -7.76 -15.65 -5.48
N ASP A 95 -8.39 -15.33 -6.62
CA ASP A 95 -7.78 -15.46 -7.94
C ASP A 95 -6.64 -14.46 -8.18
N TYR A 96 -6.67 -13.32 -7.50
CA TYR A 96 -5.70 -12.23 -7.68
C TYR A 96 -4.42 -12.41 -6.86
N VAL A 97 -3.29 -12.06 -7.48
CA VAL A 97 -1.95 -12.05 -6.85
C VAL A 97 -1.63 -10.64 -6.38
N CYS A 98 -1.78 -10.38 -5.08
CA CYS A 98 -1.64 -9.05 -4.50
C CYS A 98 -0.43 -8.95 -3.58
N PRO A 99 0.41 -7.90 -3.69
CA PRO A 99 1.57 -7.69 -2.81
C PRO A 99 1.18 -7.43 -1.35
N PHE A 100 1.88 -8.09 -0.42
CA PHE A 100 1.77 -7.76 0.99
C PHE A 100 2.68 -6.59 1.37
N PRO A 101 2.22 -5.69 2.25
CA PRO A 101 3.05 -4.64 2.79
C PRO A 101 4.19 -5.25 3.62
N PRO A 102 5.44 -4.80 3.41
CA PRO A 102 6.55 -5.20 4.25
C PRO A 102 6.33 -4.67 5.68
N LYS A 103 7.02 -5.27 6.66
CA LYS A 103 6.84 -4.92 8.08
C LYS A 103 7.08 -3.43 8.35
N GLU A 104 7.97 -2.81 7.60
CA GLU A 104 8.26 -1.39 7.72
C GLU A 104 7.10 -0.46 7.29
N ASN A 105 6.10 -0.99 6.58
CA ASN A 105 4.85 -0.28 6.26
C ASN A 105 3.68 -0.70 7.17
N TRP A 106 3.98 -1.20 8.37
CA TRP A 106 2.96 -1.50 9.38
C TRP A 106 2.90 -0.34 10.36
N LEU A 107 1.89 0.51 10.19
CA LEU A 107 1.62 1.64 11.06
C LEU A 107 1.15 1.17 12.44
N THR A 108 1.58 1.87 13.48
CA THR A 108 1.17 1.56 14.86
C THR A 108 -0.12 2.26 15.28
N VAL A 109 -0.55 3.26 14.50
CA VAL A 109 -1.78 4.04 14.69
C VAL A 109 -2.96 3.42 13.95
N ALA A 110 -4.18 3.84 14.31
CA ALA A 110 -5.40 3.41 13.64
C ALA A 110 -5.78 4.38 12.54
N ILE A 111 -5.80 3.94 11.28
CA ILE A 111 -6.23 4.76 10.15
C ILE A 111 -7.70 4.47 9.84
N ARG A 112 -8.59 5.29 10.40
CA ARG A 112 -10.06 5.16 10.25
C ARG A 112 -10.64 5.91 9.04
N ALA A 113 -9.89 5.93 7.94
CA ALA A 113 -10.29 6.51 6.66
C ALA A 113 -10.12 5.45 5.56
N GLY A 114 -10.80 5.65 4.43
CA GLY A 114 -10.77 4.75 3.29
C GLY A 114 -11.65 3.51 3.45
N GLU A 115 -11.40 2.52 2.61
CA GLU A 115 -12.22 1.32 2.54
C GLU A 115 -12.10 0.46 3.81
N LYS A 116 -13.25 -0.08 4.23
CA LYS A 116 -13.39 -0.99 5.37
C LYS A 116 -13.52 -2.44 4.89
N THR A 117 -13.53 -3.38 5.84
CA THR A 117 -13.82 -4.78 5.51
C THR A 117 -15.23 -4.89 4.95
N PHE A 118 -15.36 -5.44 3.74
CA PHE A 118 -16.65 -5.84 3.20
C PHE A 118 -17.01 -7.22 3.79
N PRO A 119 -18.13 -7.38 4.51
CA PRO A 119 -18.57 -8.70 4.94
C PRO A 119 -19.02 -9.49 3.70
N LEU A 120 -18.36 -10.61 3.42
CA LEU A 120 -18.89 -11.63 2.52
C LEU A 120 -20.08 -12.27 3.26
N HIS A 121 -21.29 -11.88 2.86
CA HIS A 121 -22.55 -12.50 3.32
C HIS A 121 -22.74 -13.87 2.69
#